data_AF-A0A8S2DS84-F1
#
_entry.id   AF-A0A8S2DS84-F1
#
_cell.length_a   1.000
_cell.length_b   1.000
_cell.length_c   1.000
_cell.angle_alpha   90.00
_cell.angle_beta   90.00
_cell.angle_gamma   90.00
#
_symmetry.space_group_name_H-M   'P 1'
#
loop_
_entity.id
_entity.type
_entity.pdbx_description
1 polymer ?
#
loop_
_entity_poly.entity_id
_entity_poly.type
_entity_poly.pdbx_seq_one_letter_code
_entity_poly.pdbx_strand_id
1 'polypeptide(L)'
;MSGSINQMNQELKRRRSESPFRTIDRVDGATLNIGDSQDHVHFTDGWALKRDGTWKHENKNAKPRTLSNKEKEWLTKHGWTLPKE
;
A
#
# COMPACT_ATOMS: atom_id res chain seq x y z
N MET A 1 -3.07 1.84 16.78
CA MET A 1 -3.38 3.17 16.22
C MET A 1 -2.91 3.18 14.77
N SER A 2 -3.82 3.30 13.80
CA SER A 2 -3.43 3.50 12.40
C SER A 2 -2.88 4.91 12.25
N GLY A 3 -1.63 5.07 11.82
CA GLY A 3 -1.06 6.37 11.48
C GLY A 3 -1.84 7.04 10.34
N SER A 4 -1.93 8.36 10.33
CA SER A 4 -2.50 9.10 9.19
C SER A 4 -1.64 8.88 7.94
N ILE A 5 -2.24 9.05 6.76
CA ILE A 5 -1.53 8.91 5.47
C ILE A 5 -0.28 9.78 5.42
N ASN A 6 -0.37 10.99 5.95
CA ASN A 6 0.76 11.90 6.05
C ASN A 6 1.88 11.31 6.93
N GLN A 7 1.55 10.71 8.07
CA GLN A 7 2.54 10.04 8.93
C GLN A 7 3.18 8.83 8.23
N MET A 8 2.39 8.03 7.52
CA MET A 8 2.89 6.90 6.74
C MET A 8 3.86 7.37 5.64
N ASN A 9 3.49 8.38 4.87
CA ASN A 9 4.36 8.94 3.83
C ASN A 9 5.66 9.54 4.41
N GLN A 10 5.61 10.16 5.59
CA GLN A 10 6.81 10.63 6.27
C GLN A 10 7.71 9.47 6.73
N GLU A 11 7.12 8.37 7.22
CA GLU A 11 7.87 7.16 7.54
C GLU A 11 8.56 6.57 6.29
N LEU A 12 7.82 6.44 5.17
CA LEU A 12 8.36 5.97 3.89
C LEU A 12 9.56 6.81 3.43
N LYS A 13 9.47 8.13 3.53
CA LYS A 13 10.56 9.05 3.16
C LYS A 13 11.79 8.87 4.06
N ARG A 14 11.59 8.80 5.38
CA ARG A 14 12.69 8.68 6.35
C ARG A 14 13.44 7.35 6.23
N ARG A 15 12.73 6.28 5.86
CA ARG A 15 13.26 4.91 5.86
C ARG A 15 13.42 4.34 4.45
N ARG A 16 13.44 5.18 3.42
CA ARG A 16 13.35 4.80 1.99
C ARG A 16 14.36 3.72 1.55
N SER A 17 15.54 3.67 2.16
CA SER A 17 16.58 2.68 1.86
C SER A 17 16.37 1.33 2.55
N GLU A 18 15.49 1.26 3.56
CA GLU A 18 15.20 0.05 4.32
C GLU A 18 14.10 -0.80 3.66
N SER A 19 14.05 -2.08 4.00
CA SER A 19 12.91 -2.95 3.66
C SER A 19 11.85 -2.86 4.77
N PRO A 20 10.54 -2.75 4.45
CA PRO A 20 9.94 -2.82 3.11
C PRO A 20 9.87 -1.48 2.35
N PHE A 21 10.26 -0.36 2.96
CA PHE A 21 10.06 1.00 2.44
C PHE A 21 10.61 1.25 1.03
N ARG A 22 11.66 0.52 0.61
CA ARG A 22 12.19 0.59 -0.76
C ARG A 22 11.25 0.07 -1.85
N THR A 23 10.26 -0.77 -1.51
CA THR A 23 9.29 -1.35 -2.45
C THR A 23 7.95 -0.62 -2.43
N ILE A 24 7.76 0.30 -1.50
CA ILE A 24 6.54 1.07 -1.31
C ILE A 24 6.81 2.51 -1.74
N ASP A 25 6.10 2.99 -2.76
CA ASP A 25 6.33 4.32 -3.30
C ASP A 25 5.64 5.38 -2.43
N ARG A 26 4.34 5.25 -2.20
CA ARG A 26 3.54 6.21 -1.42
C ARG A 26 2.21 5.63 -0.96
N VAL A 27 1.56 6.35 -0.05
CA VAL A 27 0.18 6.10 0.39
C VAL A 27 -0.69 7.27 -0.04
N ASP A 28 -1.76 6.99 -0.76
CA ASP A 28 -2.73 7.98 -1.24
C ASP A 28 -4.06 7.79 -0.50
N GLY A 29 -4.72 8.90 -0.19
CA GLY A 29 -6.03 8.88 0.45
C GLY A 29 -7.16 8.62 -0.52
N ALA A 30 -8.29 8.19 0.04
CA ALA A 30 -9.55 8.14 -0.69
C ALA A 30 -9.86 9.49 -1.36
N THR A 31 -10.14 9.46 -2.65
CA THR A 31 -10.69 10.60 -3.38
C THR A 31 -12.17 10.75 -3.04
N LEU A 32 -12.54 11.83 -2.36
CA LEU A 32 -13.89 12.07 -1.82
C LEU A 32 -15.02 12.05 -2.86
N ASN A 33 -14.72 12.29 -4.15
CA ASN A 33 -15.70 12.36 -5.22
C ASN A 33 -15.91 11.02 -5.96
N ILE A 34 -15.30 9.94 -5.48
CA ILE A 34 -15.41 8.59 -6.06
C ILE A 34 -15.95 7.68 -4.96
N GLY A 35 -17.19 7.20 -5.09
CA GLY A 35 -17.93 6.51 -4.02
C GLY A 35 -17.21 5.29 -3.41
N ASP A 36 -16.43 4.57 -4.21
CA ASP A 36 -15.67 3.38 -3.78
C ASP A 36 -14.16 3.67 -3.60
N SER A 37 -13.78 4.94 -3.48
CA SER A 37 -12.39 5.31 -3.27
C SER A 37 -11.96 4.96 -1.85
N GLN A 38 -10.88 4.19 -1.76
CA GLN A 38 -10.25 3.83 -0.50
C GLN A 38 -8.84 4.40 -0.46
N ASP A 39 -8.33 4.56 0.75
CA ASP A 39 -6.89 4.71 0.95
C ASP A 39 -6.17 3.53 0.28
N HIS A 40 -5.09 3.82 -0.43
CA HIS A 40 -4.35 2.80 -1.15
C HIS A 40 -2.85 3.05 -1.12
N VAL A 41 -2.10 1.96 -1.04
CA VAL A 41 -0.64 1.96 -1.04
C VAL A 41 -0.17 1.68 -2.45
N HIS A 42 0.66 2.55 -3.02
CA HIS A 42 1.33 2.33 -4.29
C HIS A 42 2.69 1.68 -4.06
N PHE A 43 2.96 0.65 -4.85
CA PHE A 43 4.25 -0.04 -4.89
C PHE A 43 5.08 0.43 -6.07
N THR A 44 6.40 0.27 -5.97
CA THR A 44 7.34 0.73 -7.01
C THR A 44 7.23 -0.04 -8.33
N ASP A 45 6.51 -1.15 -8.35
CA ASP A 45 6.23 -1.95 -9.55
C ASP A 45 4.89 -1.60 -10.22
N GLY A 46 4.23 -0.52 -9.77
CA GLY A 46 2.99 -0.02 -10.35
C GLY A 46 1.72 -0.68 -9.82
N TRP A 47 1.82 -1.68 -8.93
CA TRP A 47 0.66 -2.22 -8.25
C TRP A 47 0.20 -1.28 -7.12
N ALA A 48 -1.09 -1.30 -6.81
CA ALA A 48 -1.62 -0.57 -5.67
C ALA A 48 -2.63 -1.40 -4.87
N LEU A 49 -2.50 -1.41 -3.55
CA LEU A 49 -3.34 -2.16 -2.63
C LEU A 49 -4.28 -1.23 -1.86
N LYS A 50 -5.59 -1.45 -2.01
CA LYS A 50 -6.61 -0.75 -1.23
C LYS A 50 -6.64 -1.24 0.21
N ARG A 51 -7.24 -0.44 1.09
CA ARG A 51 -7.31 -0.73 2.53
C ARG A 51 -8.02 -2.04 2.88
N ASP A 52 -8.99 -2.44 2.07
CA ASP A 52 -9.70 -3.73 2.17
C ASP A 52 -8.90 -4.96 1.67
N GLY A 53 -7.68 -4.76 1.16
CA GLY A 53 -6.83 -5.82 0.63
C GLY A 53 -7.07 -6.15 -0.85
N THR A 54 -7.91 -5.41 -1.56
CA THR A 54 -8.09 -5.58 -3.00
C THR A 54 -7.05 -4.78 -3.81
N TRP A 55 -6.62 -5.33 -4.94
CA TRP A 55 -5.70 -4.64 -5.86
C TRP A 55 -6.47 -3.62 -6.71
N LYS A 56 -5.96 -2.39 -6.84
CA LYS A 56 -6.58 -1.31 -7.63
C LYS A 56 -6.06 -1.27 -9.07
N HIS A 57 -4.77 -1.51 -9.26
CA HIS A 57 -4.12 -1.56 -10.56
C HIS A 57 -3.67 -2.99 -10.80
N GLU A 58 -4.60 -3.83 -11.24
CA GLU A 58 -4.24 -5.12 -11.81
C GLU A 58 -3.63 -4.84 -13.18
N ASN A 59 -2.30 -4.92 -13.27
CA ASN A 59 -1.71 -4.98 -14.59
C ASN A 59 -2.08 -6.35 -15.18
N LYS A 60 -3.10 -6.38 -16.03
CA LYS A 60 -3.61 -7.59 -16.69
C LYS A 60 -2.54 -8.37 -17.47
N ASN A 61 -1.41 -7.72 -17.78
CA ASN A 61 -0.27 -8.30 -18.48
C ASN A 61 0.91 -8.63 -17.55
N ALA A 62 0.81 -8.35 -16.25
CA ALA A 62 1.84 -8.69 -15.27
C ALA A 62 1.38 -9.83 -14.35
N LYS A 63 2.36 -10.54 -13.79
CA LYS A 63 2.09 -11.52 -12.73
C LYS A 63 1.48 -10.80 -11.52
N PRO A 64 0.53 -11.43 -10.81
CA PRO A 64 0.02 -10.91 -9.54
C PRO A 64 1.18 -10.59 -8.60
N ARG A 65 1.18 -9.39 -8.00
CA ARG A 65 2.18 -9.03 -6.99
C ARG A 65 1.97 -9.86 -5.73
N THR A 66 3.03 -10.50 -5.25
CA THR A 66 3.05 -11.14 -3.93
C THR A 66 3.71 -10.19 -2.93
N LEU A 67 3.11 -10.03 -1.77
CA LEU A 67 3.69 -9.22 -0.68
C LEU A 67 4.75 -10.04 0.07
N SER A 68 5.90 -9.42 0.36
CA SER A 68 6.88 -9.97 1.30
C SER A 68 6.37 -9.92 2.74
N ASN A 69 6.91 -10.75 3.63
CA ASN A 69 6.51 -10.78 5.04
C ASN A 69 6.62 -9.40 5.72
N LYS A 70 7.68 -8.64 5.39
CA LYS A 70 7.88 -7.29 5.93
C LYS A 70 6.83 -6.29 5.44
N GLU A 71 6.40 -6.42 4.19
CA GLU A 71 5.29 -5.61 3.67
C GLU A 71 3.98 -5.97 4.36
N LYS A 72 3.71 -7.28 4.52
CA LYS A 72 2.52 -7.78 5.24
C LYS A 72 2.48 -7.21 6.67
N GLU A 73 3.59 -7.30 7.41
CA GLU A 73 3.73 -6.73 8.76
C GLU A 73 3.49 -5.22 8.78
N TRP A 74 4.11 -4.47 7.87
CA TRP A 74 3.94 -3.01 7.81
C TRP A 74 2.49 -2.62 7.48
N LEU A 75 1.87 -3.27 6.49
CA LEU A 75 0.48 -3.06 6.12
C LEU A 75 -0.47 -3.32 7.30
N THR A 76 -0.33 -4.48 7.95
CA THR A 76 -1.17 -4.84 9.11
C THR A 76 -0.95 -3.88 10.28
N LYS A 77 0.30 -3.46 10.55
CA LYS A 77 0.61 -2.44 11.57
C LYS A 77 -0.16 -1.13 11.34
N HIS A 78 -0.37 -0.75 10.08
CA HIS A 78 -1.10 0.46 9.70
C HIS A 78 -2.61 0.22 9.45
N GLY A 79 -3.11 -1.00 9.68
CA GLY A 79 -4.52 -1.35 9.57
C GLY A 79 -5.00 -1.62 8.15
N TRP A 80 -4.10 -2.06 7.26
CA TRP A 80 -4.46 -2.65 5.98
C TRP A 80 -4.82 -4.12 6.13
N THR A 81 -5.83 -4.54 5.38
CA THR A 81 -6.14 -5.95 5.16
C THR A 81 -5.20 -6.49 4.09
N LEU A 82 -4.77 -7.74 4.24
CA LEU A 82 -3.90 -8.40 3.26
C LEU A 82 -4.75 -8.96 2.10
N PRO A 83 -4.23 -8.96 0.86
CA PRO A 83 -4.88 -9.62 -0.26
C PRO A 83 -5.01 -11.12 0.00
N LYS A 84 -6.10 -11.71 -0.50
CA LYS A 84 -6.25 -13.17 -0.54
C LYS A 84 -5.35 -13.70 -1.67
N GLU A 85 -4.44 -14.61 -1.32
CA GLU A 85 -3.58 -15.34 -2.26
C GLU A 85 -4.35 -16.47 -2.96
#